data_AF-A0A6B3FWV4-F1
#
_entry.id   AF-A0A6B3FWV4-F1
#
_cell.length_a   1.000
_cell.length_b   1.000
_cell.length_c   1.000
_cell.angle_alpha   90.00
_cell.angle_beta   90.00
_cell.angle_gamma   90.00
#
_symmetry.space_group_name_H-M   'P 1'
#
loop_
_entity.id
_entity.type
_entity.pdbx_description
1 polymer ?
#
loop_
_entity_poly.entity_id
_entity_poly.type
_entity_poly.pdbx_seq_one_letter_code
_entity_poly.pdbx_strand_id
1 'polypeptide(L)'
;EAETGPLAASWHANKFLDPVHDGAVLPILHLNGYKIANPTVLARIPEEELDQLLRGYGHDPLFVGGDDPAAVHRALAAALDTALDRIAAHQRAAREDGVTERPQWPMIVLRTPKGWTGPEEVDGLPVENTWRSHQVPLSGVRDNPEHLRQLEDWLRSYRPAELFDADGRPTEQVLACVPEGEARLGSTPYANGGLLL
;
A
#
# COMPACT_ATOMS: atom_id res chain seq x y z
N GLU A 1 9.60 -3.69 7.45
CA GLU A 1 10.58 -3.91 6.37
C GLU A 1 11.58 -2.77 6.24
N ALA A 2 11.13 -1.50 6.17
CA ALA A 2 11.99 -0.32 6.00
C ALA A 2 13.15 -0.14 6.99
N GLU A 3 13.13 -0.86 8.11
CA GLU A 3 14.21 -0.85 9.11
C GLU A 3 15.34 -1.85 8.83
N THR A 4 15.24 -2.65 7.77
CA THR A 4 16.29 -3.59 7.37
C THR A 4 17.36 -2.89 6.55
N GLY A 5 18.61 -3.35 6.66
CA GLY A 5 19.74 -2.82 5.89
C GLY A 5 19.52 -2.84 4.37
N PRO A 6 19.03 -3.94 3.77
CA PRO A 6 18.73 -4.00 2.34
C PRO A 6 17.71 -2.94 1.89
N LEU A 7 16.59 -2.77 2.61
CA LEU A 7 15.57 -1.78 2.25
C LEU A 7 16.11 -0.34 2.43
N ALA A 8 16.82 -0.08 3.53
CA ALA A 8 17.41 1.24 3.75
C ALA A 8 18.36 1.65 2.62
N ALA A 9 19.16 0.70 2.10
CA ALA A 9 20.05 0.94 0.97
C ALA A 9 19.31 1.03 -0.38
N SER A 10 18.18 0.32 -0.56
CA SER A 10 17.47 0.29 -1.84
C SER A 10 16.86 1.63 -2.25
N TRP A 11 16.66 2.57 -1.32
CA TRP A 11 16.24 3.96 -1.65
C TRP A 11 17.25 4.71 -2.53
N HIS A 12 18.48 4.21 -2.66
CA HIS A 12 19.47 4.74 -3.59
C HIS A 12 19.34 4.21 -5.01
N ALA A 13 18.48 3.21 -5.28
CA ALA A 13 18.30 2.63 -6.62
C ALA A 13 17.92 3.69 -7.67
N ASN A 14 17.17 4.73 -7.26
CA ASN A 14 16.78 5.84 -8.14
C ASN A 14 17.95 6.70 -8.67
N LYS A 15 19.19 6.54 -8.15
CA LYS A 15 20.40 7.20 -8.70
C LYS A 15 20.95 6.47 -9.92
N PHE A 16 20.53 5.23 -10.12
CA PHE A 16 21.01 4.35 -11.19
C PHE A 16 19.97 4.13 -12.29
N LEU A 17 18.72 4.56 -12.07
CA LEU A 17 17.67 4.53 -13.09
C LEU A 17 17.91 5.61 -14.14
N ASP A 18 17.86 5.21 -15.40
CA ASP A 18 17.88 6.10 -16.56
C ASP A 18 16.46 6.27 -17.12
N PRO A 19 15.80 7.43 -16.95
CA PRO A 19 14.44 7.64 -17.45
C PRO A 19 14.31 7.54 -18.98
N VAL A 20 15.41 7.64 -19.73
CA VAL A 20 15.42 7.45 -21.19
C VAL A 20 15.14 6.00 -21.53
N HIS A 21 15.82 5.06 -20.88
CA HIS A 21 15.83 3.64 -21.25
C HIS A 21 15.03 2.74 -20.32
N ASP A 22 14.95 3.09 -19.04
CA ASP A 22 14.33 2.28 -18.00
C ASP A 22 12.85 2.63 -17.79
N GLY A 23 12.18 1.75 -17.06
CA GLY A 23 10.88 2.02 -16.46
C GLY A 23 10.97 2.94 -15.24
N ALA A 24 9.89 2.98 -14.46
CA ALA A 24 9.83 3.73 -13.21
C ALA A 24 9.38 2.81 -12.07
N VAL A 25 9.84 3.12 -10.86
CA VAL A 25 9.35 2.50 -9.62
C VAL A 25 8.58 3.57 -8.85
N LEU A 26 7.36 3.25 -8.42
CA LEU A 26 6.57 4.06 -7.50
C LEU A 26 6.57 3.39 -6.12
N PRO A 27 7.45 3.78 -5.19
CA PRO A 27 7.46 3.21 -3.86
C PRO A 27 6.23 3.66 -3.07
N ILE A 28 5.59 2.73 -2.36
CA ILE A 28 4.53 3.02 -1.39
C ILE A 28 5.01 2.59 -0.01
N LEU A 29 5.37 3.56 0.83
CA LEU A 29 5.75 3.30 2.22
C LEU A 29 4.48 3.14 3.07
N HIS A 30 4.16 1.89 3.40
CA HIS A 30 3.01 1.58 4.26
C HIS A 30 3.35 1.82 5.74
N LEU A 31 3.00 3.01 6.24
CA LEU A 31 3.16 3.41 7.64
C LEU A 31 1.94 3.05 8.48
N ASN A 32 1.74 1.75 8.69
CA ASN A 32 0.68 1.27 9.59
C ASN A 32 1.02 1.35 11.09
N GLY A 33 2.19 1.90 11.42
CA GLY A 33 2.60 2.17 12.79
C GLY A 33 3.34 1.04 13.52
N TYR A 34 3.24 -0.22 13.07
CA TYR A 34 3.72 -1.37 13.85
C TYR A 34 4.31 -2.53 13.04
N LYS A 35 5.33 -3.18 13.60
CA LYS A 35 5.83 -4.51 13.20
C LYS A 35 5.23 -5.60 14.09
N ILE A 36 5.88 -6.75 14.26
CA ILE A 36 5.31 -7.92 14.96
C ILE A 36 4.81 -7.58 16.37
N ALA A 37 5.67 -6.96 17.19
CA ALA A 37 5.39 -6.70 18.61
C ALA A 37 5.93 -5.33 19.05
N ASN A 38 6.08 -4.40 18.11
CA ASN A 38 6.71 -3.10 18.36
C ASN A 38 6.15 -2.04 17.40
N PRO A 39 6.22 -0.76 17.76
CA PRO A 39 6.09 0.31 16.78
C PRO A 39 7.23 0.29 15.76
N THR A 40 7.00 0.91 14.61
CA THR A 40 8.05 1.12 13.59
C THR A 40 8.72 2.48 13.74
N VAL A 41 10.03 2.55 13.54
CA VAL A 41 10.83 3.79 13.70
C VAL A 41 10.27 4.94 12.86
N LEU A 42 10.08 4.73 11.55
CA LEU A 42 9.61 5.78 10.63
C LEU A 42 8.18 6.26 10.92
N ALA A 43 7.37 5.49 11.66
CA ALA A 43 6.04 5.93 12.06
C ALA A 43 6.04 6.82 13.31
N ARG A 44 7.17 6.88 14.04
CA ARG A 44 7.31 7.58 15.33
C ARG A 44 8.20 8.81 15.29
N ILE A 45 8.95 9.01 14.22
CA ILE A 45 9.62 10.29 13.97
C ILE A 45 8.60 11.35 13.54
N PRO A 46 8.87 12.65 13.76
CA PRO A 46 8.09 13.75 13.21
C PRO A 46 7.92 13.62 11.69
N GLU A 47 6.77 14.05 11.18
CA GLU A 47 6.49 14.03 9.73
C GLU A 47 7.50 14.85 8.93
N GLU A 48 7.95 15.98 9.47
CA GLU A 48 8.97 16.83 8.86
C GLU A 48 10.31 16.08 8.70
N GLU A 49 10.73 15.32 9.71
CA GLU A 49 11.96 14.51 9.63
C GLU A 49 11.83 13.41 8.57
N LEU A 50 10.64 12.80 8.46
CA LEU A 50 10.37 11.80 7.44
C LEU A 50 10.38 12.40 6.03
N ASP A 51 9.74 13.54 5.82
CA ASP A 51 9.73 14.26 4.53
C ASP A 51 11.16 14.63 4.11
N GLN A 52 11.95 15.20 5.03
CA GLN A 52 13.35 15.54 4.79
C GLN A 52 14.20 14.31 4.43
N LEU A 53 14.01 13.19 5.13
CA LEU A 53 14.71 11.93 4.84
C LEU A 53 14.39 11.44 3.42
N LEU A 54 13.11 11.38 3.06
CA LEU A 54 12.66 10.87 1.75
C LEU A 54 13.08 11.81 0.60
N ARG A 55 12.99 13.12 0.80
CA ARG A 55 13.54 14.13 -0.13
C ARG A 55 15.05 14.05 -0.24
N GLY A 56 15.74 13.76 0.87
CA GLY A 56 17.18 13.48 0.90
C GLY A 56 17.56 12.24 0.08
N TYR A 57 16.68 11.23 0.05
CA TYR A 57 16.78 10.11 -0.89
C TYR A 57 16.40 10.48 -2.34
N GLY A 58 16.07 11.74 -2.64
CA GLY A 58 15.75 12.20 -3.98
C GLY A 58 14.39 11.74 -4.47
N HIS A 59 13.43 11.57 -3.56
CA HIS A 59 12.03 11.36 -3.88
C HIS A 59 11.20 12.63 -3.69
N ASP A 60 10.00 12.64 -4.26
CA ASP A 60 8.97 13.63 -3.96
C ASP A 60 7.78 12.96 -3.23
N PRO A 61 7.71 13.06 -1.88
CA PRO A 61 6.69 12.39 -1.09
C PRO A 61 5.28 12.94 -1.29
N LEU A 62 4.33 12.04 -1.49
CA LEU A 62 2.88 12.28 -1.49
C LEU A 62 2.28 11.61 -0.26
N PHE A 63 1.78 12.39 0.69
CA PHE A 63 1.22 11.87 1.94
C PHE A 63 -0.26 11.56 1.78
N VAL A 64 -0.63 10.32 2.13
CA VAL A 64 -2.01 9.84 2.21
C VAL A 64 -2.20 9.23 3.59
N GLY A 65 -3.18 9.71 4.36
CA GLY A 65 -3.47 9.14 5.66
C GLY A 65 -4.88 9.38 6.14
N GLY A 66 -5.27 8.63 7.16
CA GLY A 66 -6.60 8.66 7.74
C GLY A 66 -7.09 7.28 8.12
N ASP A 67 -8.27 7.25 8.74
CA ASP A 67 -8.97 6.06 9.21
C ASP A 67 -10.39 5.92 8.61
N ASP A 68 -10.94 6.97 7.98
CA ASP A 68 -12.16 6.89 7.17
C ASP A 68 -11.87 6.29 5.77
N PRO A 69 -12.40 5.10 5.43
CA PRO A 69 -12.08 4.45 4.16
C PRO A 69 -12.44 5.29 2.94
N ALA A 70 -13.60 5.96 2.94
CA ALA A 70 -14.05 6.74 1.79
C ALA A 70 -13.14 7.95 1.51
N ALA A 71 -12.70 8.66 2.56
CA ALA A 71 -11.73 9.74 2.43
C ALA A 71 -10.36 9.23 1.97
N VAL A 72 -9.86 8.16 2.57
CA VAL A 72 -8.56 7.57 2.20
C VAL A 72 -8.57 7.05 0.75
N HIS A 73 -9.67 6.44 0.29
CA HIS A 73 -9.80 6.00 -1.10
C HIS A 73 -9.68 7.17 -2.08
N ARG A 74 -10.37 8.28 -1.83
CA ARG A 74 -10.27 9.49 -2.68
C ARG A 74 -8.87 10.09 -2.65
N ALA A 75 -8.26 10.18 -1.48
CA ALA A 75 -6.91 10.72 -1.33
C ALA A 75 -5.86 9.84 -2.01
N LEU A 76 -5.97 8.51 -1.87
CA LEU A 76 -5.08 7.56 -2.53
C LEU A 76 -5.23 7.59 -4.05
N ALA A 77 -6.45 7.68 -4.57
CA ALA A 77 -6.70 7.84 -6.01
C ALA A 77 -6.01 9.10 -6.55
N ALA A 78 -6.22 10.26 -5.90
CA ALA A 78 -5.59 11.51 -6.30
C ALA A 78 -4.05 11.47 -6.22
N ALA A 79 -3.49 10.79 -5.21
CA ALA A 79 -2.06 10.62 -5.07
C ALA A 79 -1.48 9.71 -6.16
N LEU A 80 -2.19 8.64 -6.53
CA LEU A 80 -1.80 7.75 -7.63
C LEU A 80 -1.84 8.50 -8.97
N ASP A 81 -2.90 9.25 -9.27
CA ASP A 81 -3.00 10.06 -10.49
C ASP A 81 -1.83 11.06 -10.56
N THR A 82 -1.59 11.79 -9.46
CA THR A 82 -0.47 12.75 -9.37
C THR A 82 0.89 12.08 -9.56
N ALA A 83 1.10 10.90 -8.97
CA ALA A 83 2.35 10.17 -9.11
C ALA A 83 2.57 9.69 -10.55
N LEU A 84 1.53 9.14 -11.19
CA LEU A 84 1.60 8.65 -12.57
C LEU A 84 1.81 9.78 -13.57
N ASP A 85 1.12 10.93 -13.39
CA ASP A 85 1.32 12.12 -14.22
C ASP A 85 2.76 12.64 -14.13
N ARG A 86 3.33 12.67 -12.92
CA ARG A 86 4.73 13.08 -12.71
C ARG A 86 5.72 12.09 -13.33
N ILE A 87 5.49 10.80 -13.18
CA ILE A 87 6.31 9.76 -13.83
C ILE A 87 6.29 9.94 -15.35
N ALA A 88 5.10 10.10 -15.94
CA ALA A 88 4.95 10.30 -17.38
C ALA A 88 5.64 11.60 -17.84
N ALA A 89 5.51 12.68 -17.08
CA ALA A 89 6.18 13.94 -17.38
C ALA A 89 7.71 13.82 -17.35
N HIS A 90 8.28 13.15 -16.33
CA HIS A 90 9.73 12.92 -16.24
C HIS A 90 10.25 12.07 -17.39
N GLN A 91 9.55 11.00 -17.74
CA GLN A 91 9.93 10.13 -18.86
C GLN A 91 9.85 10.87 -20.19
N ARG A 92 8.79 11.66 -20.42
CA ARG A 92 8.66 12.48 -21.63
C ARG A 92 9.80 13.50 -21.74
N ALA A 93 10.07 14.24 -20.65
CA ALA A 93 11.14 15.23 -20.63
C ALA A 93 12.52 14.61 -20.93
N ALA A 94 12.79 13.41 -20.40
CA ALA A 94 14.03 12.70 -20.68
C ALA A 94 14.13 12.20 -22.13
N ARG A 95 13.04 11.62 -22.65
CA ARG A 95 13.03 10.95 -23.96
C ARG A 95 12.85 11.89 -25.14
N GLU A 96 12.14 13.00 -24.95
CA GLU A 96 11.78 13.94 -26.03
C GLU A 96 12.53 15.27 -25.91
N ASP A 97 12.65 15.82 -24.70
CA ASP A 97 13.22 17.15 -24.48
C ASP A 97 14.72 17.11 -24.13
N GLY A 98 15.30 15.91 -23.96
CA GLY A 98 16.72 15.72 -23.64
C GLY A 98 17.11 16.17 -22.22
N VAL A 99 16.15 16.23 -21.29
CA VAL A 99 16.40 16.52 -19.87
C VAL A 99 17.15 15.35 -19.24
N THR A 100 18.39 15.58 -18.86
CA THR A 100 19.28 14.54 -18.32
C THR A 100 19.48 14.64 -16.82
N GLU A 101 18.94 15.68 -16.18
CA GLU A 101 18.94 15.79 -14.73
C GLU A 101 18.09 14.66 -14.12
N ARG A 102 18.62 14.06 -13.05
CA ARG A 102 17.90 13.03 -12.32
C ARG A 102 16.63 13.62 -11.70
N PRO A 103 15.43 13.10 -12.03
CA PRO A 103 14.19 13.61 -11.47
C PRO A 103 14.05 13.21 -9.99
N GLN A 104 13.22 13.96 -9.27
CA GLN A 104 12.73 13.56 -7.96
C GLN A 104 11.52 12.65 -8.16
N TRP A 105 11.75 11.33 -8.19
CA TRP A 105 10.68 10.37 -8.45
C TRP A 105 9.61 10.41 -7.35
N PRO A 106 8.31 10.44 -7.70
CA PRO A 106 7.25 10.45 -6.70
C PRO A 106 7.28 9.17 -5.88
N MET A 107 6.88 9.28 -4.62
CA MET A 107 6.64 8.15 -3.75
C MET A 107 5.47 8.45 -2.82
N ILE A 108 4.73 7.42 -2.40
CA ILE A 108 3.54 7.59 -1.56
C ILE A 108 3.88 7.16 -0.13
N VAL A 109 3.60 8.03 0.83
CA VAL A 109 3.57 7.67 2.25
C VAL A 109 2.13 7.37 2.62
N LEU A 110 1.80 6.09 2.81
CA LEU A 110 0.45 5.64 3.14
C LEU A 110 0.36 5.35 4.65
N ARG A 111 -0.26 6.27 5.41
CA ARG A 111 -0.43 6.18 6.87
C ARG A 111 -1.87 5.77 7.22
N THR A 112 -2.11 4.48 7.35
CA THR A 112 -3.43 3.90 7.71
C THR A 112 -3.31 3.00 8.94
N PRO A 113 -4.38 2.79 9.74
CA PRO A 113 -4.32 1.91 10.92
C PRO A 113 -3.83 0.49 10.58
N LYS A 114 -3.01 -0.13 11.44
CA LYS A 114 -2.73 -1.56 11.30
C LYS A 114 -3.94 -2.40 11.72
N GLY A 115 -4.32 -3.37 10.90
CA GLY A 115 -5.53 -4.15 11.14
C GLY A 115 -6.81 -3.37 10.82
N TRP A 116 -6.70 -2.34 9.98
CA TRP A 116 -7.80 -1.44 9.61
C TRP A 116 -9.06 -2.21 9.22
N THR A 117 -10.22 -1.77 9.74
CA THR A 117 -11.56 -2.39 9.55
C THR A 117 -11.75 -3.74 10.26
N GLY A 118 -10.75 -4.19 11.01
CA GLY A 118 -10.81 -5.36 11.86
C GLY A 118 -11.47 -5.08 13.22
N PRO A 119 -11.44 -6.05 14.14
CA PRO A 119 -11.88 -5.84 15.51
C PRO A 119 -11.08 -4.73 16.20
N GLU A 120 -11.76 -3.75 16.78
CA GLU A 120 -11.14 -2.66 17.54
C GLU A 120 -10.52 -3.18 18.84
N GLU A 121 -11.22 -4.08 19.55
CA GLU A 121 -10.85 -4.64 20.84
C GLU A 121 -11.15 -6.14 20.89
N VAL A 122 -10.25 -6.92 21.51
CA VAL A 122 -10.46 -8.34 21.83
C VAL A 122 -9.98 -8.58 23.26
N ASP A 123 -10.79 -9.24 24.08
CA ASP A 123 -10.49 -9.53 25.50
C ASP A 123 -10.10 -8.29 26.34
N GLY A 124 -10.72 -7.13 26.07
CA GLY A 124 -10.40 -5.88 26.78
C GLY A 124 -9.10 -5.21 26.33
N LEU A 125 -8.47 -5.69 25.25
CA LEU A 125 -7.21 -5.17 24.73
C LEU A 125 -7.39 -4.58 23.32
N PRO A 126 -6.80 -3.40 23.03
CA PRO A 126 -6.89 -2.80 21.71
C PRO A 126 -6.14 -3.65 20.67
N VAL A 127 -6.79 -3.86 19.53
CA VAL A 127 -6.31 -4.67 18.40
C VAL A 127 -6.07 -3.82 17.16
N GLU A 128 -7.09 -3.14 16.64
CA GLU A 128 -6.91 -2.17 15.54
C GLU A 128 -5.94 -1.07 15.97
N ASN A 129 -5.11 -0.61 15.02
CA ASN A 129 -4.08 0.38 15.25
C ASN A 129 -3.08 -0.02 16.36
N THR A 130 -2.83 -1.32 16.49
CA THR A 130 -1.78 -1.87 17.36
C THR A 130 -1.00 -2.99 16.66
N TRP A 131 0.05 -3.47 17.31
CA TRP A 131 0.78 -4.65 16.85
C TRP A 131 0.00 -5.97 17.02
N ARG A 132 -1.06 -6.01 17.86
CA ARG A 132 -1.83 -7.24 18.13
C ARG A 132 -2.58 -7.76 16.90
N SER A 133 -2.91 -6.89 15.96
CA SER A 133 -3.49 -7.26 14.66
C SER A 133 -2.50 -7.88 13.67
N HIS A 134 -1.24 -8.11 14.05
CA HIS A 134 -0.21 -8.58 13.12
C HIS A 134 -0.41 -10.02 12.63
N GLN A 135 -0.87 -10.92 13.48
CA GLN A 135 -1.12 -12.32 13.12
C GLN A 135 -2.63 -12.59 13.12
N VAL A 136 -3.11 -13.40 14.07
CA VAL A 136 -4.51 -13.78 14.19
C VAL A 136 -5.12 -13.01 15.36
N PRO A 137 -5.95 -11.97 15.12
CA PRO A 137 -6.53 -11.17 16.20
C PRO A 137 -7.55 -11.95 17.04
N LEU A 138 -8.20 -12.97 16.46
CA LEU A 138 -9.17 -13.84 17.12
C LEU A 138 -8.66 -15.29 17.12
N SER A 139 -7.74 -15.63 18.03
CA SER A 139 -7.10 -16.96 18.05
C SER A 139 -8.01 -18.09 18.59
N GLY A 140 -8.99 -17.74 19.42
CA GLY A 140 -9.89 -18.68 20.11
C GLY A 140 -11.20 -19.03 19.40
N VAL A 141 -11.38 -18.74 18.11
CA VAL A 141 -12.69 -18.86 17.40
C VAL A 141 -13.32 -20.24 17.42
N ARG A 142 -12.55 -21.31 17.64
CA ARG A 142 -13.07 -22.69 17.69
C ARG A 142 -13.70 -23.04 19.03
N ASP A 143 -13.15 -22.50 20.12
CA ASP A 143 -13.45 -22.93 21.48
C ASP A 143 -14.09 -21.82 22.34
N ASN A 144 -14.05 -20.57 21.86
CA ASN A 144 -14.64 -19.40 22.51
C ASN A 144 -15.82 -18.84 21.68
N PRO A 145 -17.08 -19.03 22.14
CA PRO A 145 -18.26 -18.52 21.47
C PRO A 145 -18.25 -17.00 21.25
N GLU A 146 -17.62 -16.23 22.15
CA GLU A 146 -17.50 -14.79 22.01
C GLU A 146 -16.59 -14.40 20.85
N HIS A 147 -15.46 -15.09 20.70
CA HIS A 147 -14.56 -14.86 19.56
C HIS A 147 -15.21 -15.27 18.24
N LEU A 148 -15.99 -16.36 18.24
CA LEU A 148 -16.75 -16.77 17.07
C LEU A 148 -17.77 -15.71 16.65
N ARG A 149 -18.46 -15.10 17.62
CA ARG A 149 -19.40 -14.00 17.37
C ARG A 149 -18.70 -12.77 16.79
N GLN A 150 -17.57 -12.37 17.35
CA GLN A 150 -16.78 -11.25 16.82
C GLN A 150 -16.27 -11.52 15.39
N LEU A 151 -15.88 -12.77 15.08
CA LEU A 151 -15.52 -13.17 13.73
C LEU A 151 -16.72 -13.03 12.78
N GLU A 152 -17.91 -13.49 13.19
CA GLU A 152 -19.12 -13.34 12.38
C GLU A 152 -19.47 -11.87 12.13
N ASP A 153 -19.47 -11.05 13.18
CA ASP A 153 -19.75 -9.61 13.09
C ASP A 153 -18.75 -8.91 12.17
N TRP A 154 -17.45 -9.23 12.29
CA TRP A 154 -16.40 -8.71 11.43
C TRP A 154 -16.59 -9.12 9.96
N LEU A 155 -16.87 -10.39 9.67
CA LEU A 155 -17.09 -10.84 8.29
C LEU A 155 -18.36 -10.24 7.68
N ARG A 156 -19.42 -10.06 8.49
CA ARG A 156 -20.68 -9.45 8.05
C ARG A 156 -20.57 -7.94 7.83
N SER A 157 -19.64 -7.26 8.49
CA SER A 157 -19.44 -5.81 8.32
C SER A 157 -19.07 -5.43 6.87
N TYR A 158 -18.41 -6.34 6.14
CA TYR A 158 -18.11 -6.18 4.72
C TYR A 158 -19.32 -6.39 3.79
N ARG A 159 -20.50 -6.75 4.33
CA ARG A 159 -21.75 -6.96 3.59
C ARG A 159 -21.57 -7.94 2.42
N PRO A 160 -21.12 -9.19 2.67
CA PRO A 160 -20.81 -10.16 1.61
C PRO A 160 -21.97 -10.43 0.64
N ALA A 161 -23.22 -10.26 1.08
CA ALA A 161 -24.41 -10.39 0.23
C ALA A 161 -24.50 -9.33 -0.88
N GLU A 162 -23.78 -8.21 -0.77
CA GLU A 162 -23.66 -7.19 -1.83
C GLU A 162 -22.45 -7.48 -2.76
N LEU A 163 -21.50 -8.29 -2.30
CA LEU A 163 -20.22 -8.53 -2.97
C LEU A 163 -20.19 -9.84 -3.77
N PHE A 164 -21.03 -10.80 -3.39
CA PHE A 164 -21.14 -12.12 -4.04
C PHE A 164 -22.57 -12.44 -4.45
N ASP A 165 -22.72 -13.10 -5.59
CA ASP A 165 -24.01 -13.63 -6.06
C ASP A 165 -24.41 -14.94 -5.33
N ALA A 166 -25.58 -15.47 -5.68
CA ALA A 166 -26.12 -16.69 -5.07
C ALA A 166 -25.28 -17.95 -5.34
N ASP A 167 -24.45 -17.95 -6.39
CA ASP A 167 -23.52 -19.03 -6.73
C ASP A 167 -22.14 -18.85 -6.04
N GLY A 168 -21.96 -17.76 -5.28
CA GLY A 168 -20.71 -17.41 -4.62
C GLY A 168 -19.67 -16.74 -5.52
N ARG A 169 -20.06 -16.21 -6.68
CA ARG A 169 -19.17 -15.46 -7.58
C ARG A 169 -19.15 -13.97 -7.20
N PRO A 170 -18.01 -13.26 -7.36
CA PRO A 170 -18.00 -11.82 -7.20
C PRO A 170 -18.99 -11.12 -8.13
N THR A 171 -19.66 -10.08 -7.65
CA THR A 171 -20.61 -9.30 -8.47
C THR A 171 -19.89 -8.47 -9.54
N GLU A 172 -20.64 -8.02 -10.57
CA GLU A 172 -20.12 -7.15 -11.62
C GLU A 172 -19.47 -5.88 -11.04
N GLN A 173 -20.06 -5.31 -9.98
CA GLN A 173 -19.51 -4.13 -9.30
C GLN A 173 -18.11 -4.38 -8.73
N VAL A 174 -17.85 -5.56 -8.16
CA VAL A 174 -16.52 -5.92 -7.63
C VAL A 174 -15.51 -6.06 -8.77
N LEU A 175 -15.95 -6.58 -9.92
CA LEU A 175 -15.09 -6.84 -11.08
C LEU A 175 -14.89 -5.62 -12.00
N ALA A 176 -15.74 -4.60 -11.90
CA ALA A 176 -15.77 -3.47 -12.82
C ALA A 176 -14.44 -2.70 -12.95
N CYS A 177 -13.61 -2.71 -11.91
CA CYS A 177 -12.30 -2.04 -11.89
C CYS A 177 -11.11 -2.98 -12.15
N VAL A 178 -11.36 -4.26 -12.43
CA VAL A 178 -10.30 -5.23 -12.70
C VAL A 178 -9.92 -5.13 -14.18
N PRO A 179 -8.64 -4.89 -14.53
CA PRO A 179 -8.22 -4.81 -15.93
C PRO A 179 -8.36 -6.18 -16.63
N GLU A 180 -8.40 -6.17 -17.96
CA GLU A 180 -8.48 -7.38 -18.77
C GLU A 180 -7.10 -7.89 -19.22
N GLY A 181 -7.05 -9.14 -19.69
CA GLY A 181 -5.88 -9.70 -20.38
C GLY A 181 -4.58 -9.67 -19.55
N GLU A 182 -3.50 -9.21 -20.18
CA GLU A 182 -2.15 -9.13 -19.60
C GLU A 182 -1.92 -7.87 -18.73
N ALA A 183 -2.90 -6.96 -18.67
CA ALA A 183 -2.83 -5.79 -17.77
C ALA A 183 -3.16 -6.15 -16.31
N ARG A 184 -3.67 -7.37 -16.06
CA ARG A 184 -3.83 -7.90 -14.68
C ARG A 184 -2.47 -8.21 -14.08
N LEU A 185 -2.27 -7.80 -12.82
CA LEU A 185 -1.01 -8.04 -12.10
C LEU A 185 -0.60 -9.52 -12.07
N GLY A 186 -1.55 -10.45 -11.96
CA GLY A 186 -1.27 -11.89 -11.98
C GLY A 186 -1.10 -12.51 -13.38
N SER A 187 -1.32 -11.75 -14.45
CA SER A 187 -1.26 -12.23 -15.84
C SER A 187 -0.25 -11.48 -16.71
N THR A 188 0.36 -10.40 -16.19
CA THR A 188 1.36 -9.67 -16.94
C THR A 188 2.59 -10.55 -17.24
N PRO A 189 3.13 -10.54 -18.47
CA PRO A 189 4.29 -11.37 -18.80
C PRO A 189 5.53 -10.97 -17.98
N TYR A 190 5.59 -9.73 -17.46
CA TYR A 190 6.65 -9.29 -16.56
C TYR A 190 6.66 -10.02 -15.21
N ALA A 191 5.53 -10.62 -14.80
CA ALA A 191 5.44 -11.49 -13.61
C ALA A 191 5.77 -12.96 -13.92
N ASN A 192 5.91 -13.32 -15.20
CA ASN A 192 6.33 -14.63 -15.67
C ASN A 192 7.42 -14.49 -16.75
N GLY A 193 8.60 -14.02 -16.33
CA GLY A 193 9.67 -13.57 -17.22
C GLY A 193 10.15 -14.60 -18.26
N GLY A 194 9.87 -15.89 -18.08
CA GLY A 194 10.15 -16.91 -19.10
C GLY A 194 9.39 -16.73 -20.42
N LEU A 195 8.34 -15.90 -20.44
CA LEU A 195 7.61 -15.51 -21.65
C LEU A 195 8.26 -14.35 -22.42
N LEU A 196 9.24 -13.66 -21.81
CA LEU A 196 9.93 -12.49 -22.36
C LEU A 196 11.36 -12.80 -22.85
N LEU A 197 11.78 -14.07 -22.76
CA LEU A 197 13.10 -14.56 -23.17
C LEU A 197 13.17 -14.93 -24.65
#